data_AF-A0A1G8CBE1-F1
#
_entry.id   AF-A0A1G8CBE1-F1
#
_cell.length_a   1.000
_cell.length_b   1.000
_cell.length_c   1.000
_cell.angle_alpha   90.00
_cell.angle_beta   90.00
_cell.angle_gamma   90.00
#
_symmetry.space_group_name_H-M   'P 1'
#
loop_
_entity.id
_entity.type
_entity.pdbx_description
1 polymer ?
#
loop_
_entity_poly.entity_id
_entity_poly.type
_entity_poly.pdbx_seq_one_letter_code
_entity_poly.pdbx_strand_id
1 'polypeptide(L)'
;MKLSDPTGWRRDLAELQSVFDAAAAERDQRPDFDGREPGWVLYERAQMHDAVNRLRARLGKPPVATEAIEGAERSACGHVDYAQKFALGAADLVHAP
;
A
#
# COMPACT_ATOMS: atom_id res chain seq x y z
N MET A 1 2.50 -9.61 23.18
CA MET A 1 2.18 -9.58 21.73
C MET A 1 0.66 -9.53 21.62
N LYS A 2 0.04 -8.34 21.51
CA LYS A 2 -1.41 -8.23 21.32
C LYS A 2 -1.68 -8.58 19.85
N LEU A 3 -2.40 -9.68 19.63
CA LEU A 3 -2.95 -10.02 18.34
C LEU A 3 -3.77 -8.82 17.86
N SER A 4 -3.36 -8.25 16.72
CA SER A 4 -4.15 -7.32 15.92
C SER A 4 -5.57 -7.85 15.84
N ASP A 5 -6.59 -7.00 16.02
CA ASP A 5 -7.99 -7.38 15.75
C ASP A 5 -8.06 -8.02 14.35
N PRO A 6 -8.28 -9.36 14.24
CA PRO A 6 -8.24 -10.04 12.95
C PRO A 6 -9.34 -9.53 12.00
N THR A 7 -10.37 -8.90 12.56
CA THR A 7 -11.49 -8.32 11.80
C THR A 7 -11.10 -6.96 11.21
N GLY A 8 -10.45 -6.11 12.01
CA GLY A 8 -9.91 -4.83 11.55
C GLY A 8 -8.87 -5.00 10.44
N TRP A 9 -7.89 -5.87 10.64
CA TRP A 9 -6.83 -6.11 9.64
C TRP A 9 -7.39 -6.61 8.30
N ARG A 10 -8.37 -7.52 8.32
CA ARG A 10 -9.00 -8.03 7.08
C ARG A 10 -9.80 -6.95 6.36
N ARG A 11 -10.47 -6.06 7.10
CA ARG A 11 -11.19 -4.92 6.52
C ARG A 11 -10.20 -3.96 5.86
N ASP A 12 -9.13 -3.61 6.56
CA ASP A 12 -8.14 -2.67 6.08
C ASP A 12 -7.36 -3.23 4.88
N LEU A 13 -7.07 -4.55 4.87
CA LEU A 13 -6.55 -5.24 3.69
C LEU A 13 -7.47 -5.11 2.49
N ALA A 14 -8.78 -5.36 2.65
CA ALA A 14 -9.73 -5.25 1.54
C ALA A 14 -9.85 -3.82 1.01
N GLU A 15 -9.79 -2.80 1.90
CA GLU A 15 -9.72 -1.39 1.49
C GLU A 15 -8.45 -1.11 0.68
N LEU A 16 -7.30 -1.60 1.13
CA LEU A 16 -6.01 -1.42 0.44
C LEU A 16 -5.97 -2.13 -0.92
N GLN A 17 -6.55 -3.31 -1.05
CA GLN A 17 -6.71 -3.99 -2.34
C GLN A 17 -7.55 -3.14 -3.30
N SER A 18 -8.67 -2.61 -2.83
CA SER A 18 -9.52 -1.73 -3.66
C SER A 18 -8.81 -0.43 -4.07
N VAL A 19 -7.98 0.15 -3.19
CA VAL A 19 -7.17 1.33 -3.51
C VAL A 19 -6.15 1.00 -4.60
N PHE A 20 -5.45 -0.13 -4.47
CA PHE A 20 -4.49 -0.56 -5.47
C PHE A 20 -5.15 -0.81 -6.83
N ASP A 21 -6.28 -1.53 -6.86
CA ASP A 21 -7.00 -1.83 -8.09
C ASP A 21 -7.47 -0.55 -8.81
N ALA A 22 -7.96 0.44 -8.04
CA ALA A 22 -8.34 1.74 -8.57
C ALA A 22 -7.14 2.49 -9.17
N ALA A 23 -6.00 2.52 -8.47
CA ALA A 23 -4.79 3.17 -8.96
C ALA A 23 -4.21 2.47 -10.20
N ALA A 24 -4.23 1.13 -10.22
CA ALA A 24 -3.75 0.33 -11.34
C ALA A 24 -4.62 0.48 -12.60
N ALA A 25 -5.93 0.75 -12.43
CA ALA A 25 -6.81 1.06 -13.56
C ALA A 25 -6.47 2.39 -14.25
N GLU A 26 -5.68 3.25 -13.62
CA GLU A 26 -5.20 4.51 -14.19
C GLU A 26 -3.81 4.42 -14.84
N ARG A 27 -3.19 3.23 -14.93
CA ARG A 27 -1.84 3.05 -15.49
C ARG A 27 -1.64 3.72 -16.85
N ASP A 28 -2.60 3.50 -17.75
CA ASP A 28 -2.55 4.02 -19.13
C ASP A 28 -2.63 5.56 -19.18
N GLN A 29 -3.12 6.20 -18.12
CA GLN A 29 -3.20 7.65 -17.99
C GLN A 29 -1.89 8.27 -17.50
N ARG A 30 -0.91 7.43 -17.11
CA ARG A 30 0.35 7.84 -16.50
C ARG A 30 1.55 7.25 -17.26
N PRO A 31 1.71 7.63 -18.54
CA PRO A 31 2.77 7.08 -19.40
C PRO A 31 4.17 7.62 -19.05
N ASP A 32 4.24 8.65 -18.20
CA ASP A 32 5.47 9.35 -17.87
C ASP A 32 6.51 8.41 -17.23
N PHE A 33 7.79 8.76 -17.36
CA PHE A 33 8.90 8.07 -16.73
C PHE A 33 9.85 9.11 -16.14
N ASP A 34 10.14 9.02 -14.85
CA ASP A 34 10.93 10.04 -14.13
C ASP A 34 12.45 9.86 -14.30
N GLY A 35 12.87 8.86 -15.08
CA GLY A 35 14.26 8.44 -15.25
C GLY A 35 14.65 7.23 -14.41
N ARG A 36 13.83 6.81 -13.45
CA ARG A 36 14.05 5.63 -12.58
C ARG A 36 12.87 4.68 -12.61
N GLU A 37 11.66 5.20 -12.47
CA GLU A 37 10.42 4.42 -12.38
C GLU A 37 9.33 4.98 -13.30
N PRO A 38 8.44 4.10 -13.81
CA PRO A 38 7.23 4.56 -14.49
C PRO A 38 6.34 5.40 -13.56
N GLY A 39 5.71 6.44 -14.10
CA GLY A 39 4.84 7.35 -13.37
C GLY A 39 3.64 6.65 -12.75
N TRP A 40 3.16 5.56 -13.36
CA TRP A 40 2.13 4.72 -12.75
C TRP A 40 2.61 3.98 -11.50
N VAL A 41 3.88 3.54 -11.42
CA VAL A 41 4.46 2.93 -10.21
C VAL A 41 4.48 3.96 -9.09
N LEU A 42 4.99 5.15 -9.37
CA LEU A 42 5.05 6.25 -8.41
C LEU A 42 3.65 6.61 -7.88
N TYR A 43 2.66 6.64 -8.77
CA TYR A 43 1.27 6.92 -8.39
C TYR A 43 0.67 5.82 -7.54
N GLU A 44 0.80 4.55 -7.93
CA GLU A 44 0.30 3.40 -7.16
C GLU A 44 0.88 3.40 -5.74
N ARG A 45 2.19 3.61 -5.63
CA ARG A 45 2.87 3.71 -4.34
C ARG A 45 2.34 4.88 -3.51
N ALA A 46 2.18 6.05 -4.11
CA ALA A 46 1.64 7.23 -3.44
C ALA A 46 0.21 6.99 -2.93
N GLN A 47 -0.67 6.41 -3.75
CA GLN A 47 -2.04 6.08 -3.34
C GLN A 47 -2.08 5.08 -2.17
N MET A 48 -1.23 4.06 -2.23
CA MET A 48 -1.09 3.09 -1.14
C MET A 48 -0.54 3.72 0.14
N HIS A 49 0.46 4.60 0.03
CA HIS A 49 1.03 5.32 1.16
C HIS A 49 0.00 6.21 1.87
N ASP A 50 -0.75 6.99 1.09
CA ASP A 50 -1.82 7.85 1.59
C ASP A 50 -2.92 7.03 2.27
N ALA A 51 -3.31 5.91 1.68
CA ALA A 51 -4.31 5.01 2.26
C ALA A 51 -3.83 4.40 3.59
N VAL A 52 -2.58 3.91 3.66
CA VAL A 52 -1.99 3.40 4.89
C VAL A 52 -1.99 4.48 5.98
N ASN A 53 -1.55 5.70 5.67
CA ASN A 53 -1.50 6.79 6.64
C ASN A 53 -2.89 7.25 7.09
N ARG A 54 -3.87 7.25 6.18
CA ARG A 54 -5.28 7.51 6.53
C ARG A 54 -5.82 6.45 7.50
N LEU A 55 -5.56 5.18 7.24
CA LEU A 55 -5.99 4.07 8.11
C LEU A 55 -5.29 4.13 9.47
N ARG A 56 -3.98 4.40 9.49
CA ARG A 56 -3.23 4.63 10.75
C ARG A 56 -3.80 5.79 11.55
N ALA A 57 -4.14 6.90 10.91
CA ALA A 57 -4.77 8.04 11.58
C ALA A 57 -6.12 7.67 12.22
N ARG A 58 -6.95 6.86 11.55
CA ARG A 58 -8.21 6.33 12.13
C ARG A 58 -7.97 5.48 13.38
N LEU A 59 -6.82 4.81 13.46
CA LEU A 59 -6.39 4.01 14.62
C LEU A 59 -5.61 4.83 15.67
N GLY A 60 -5.47 6.14 15.49
CA GLY A 60 -4.70 7.02 16.40
C GLY A 60 -3.19 6.80 16.35
N LYS A 61 -2.67 6.25 15.26
CA LYS A 61 -1.23 5.95 15.05
C LYS A 61 -0.55 7.06 14.25
N PRO A 62 0.76 7.30 14.46
CA PRO A 62 1.54 8.23 13.64
C PRO A 62 1.68 7.71 12.20
N PRO A 63 1.86 8.59 11.20
CA PRO A 63 2.08 8.18 9.81
C PRO A 63 3.39 7.38 9.67
N VAL A 64 3.46 6.53 8.64
CA VAL A 64 4.69 5.88 8.21
C VAL A 64 5.39 6.73 7.16
N ALA A 65 6.73 6.65 7.13
CA ALA A 65 7.54 7.29 6.11
C ALA A 65 7.45 6.54 4.77
N THR A 66 7.86 7.21 3.68
CA THR A 66 7.82 6.65 2.32
C THR A 66 8.67 5.38 2.20
N GLU A 67 9.78 5.29 2.90
CA GLU A 67 10.68 4.14 2.88
C GLU A 67 9.99 2.85 3.38
N ALA A 68 9.02 2.99 4.29
CA ALA A 68 8.27 1.85 4.80
C ALA A 68 7.35 1.26 3.71
N ILE A 69 6.64 2.10 2.97
CA ILE A 69 5.76 1.64 1.89
C ILE A 69 6.57 1.08 0.71
N GLU A 70 7.72 1.68 0.39
CA GLU A 70 8.68 1.15 -0.60
C GLU A 70 9.22 -0.22 -0.18
N GLY A 71 9.46 -0.44 1.12
CA GLY A 71 9.87 -1.73 1.66
C GLY A 71 8.80 -2.82 1.49
N ALA A 72 7.53 -2.46 1.72
CA ALA A 72 6.40 -3.36 1.50
C ALA A 72 6.23 -3.71 0.01
N GLU A 73 6.30 -2.72 -0.87
CA GLU A 73 6.21 -2.90 -2.33
C GLU A 73 7.35 -3.79 -2.86
N ARG A 74 8.59 -3.50 -2.44
CA ARG A 74 9.79 -4.25 -2.87
C ARG A 74 9.73 -5.73 -2.50
N SER A 75 9.08 -6.05 -1.38
CA SER A 75 8.86 -7.43 -0.93
C SER A 75 7.80 -8.15 -1.77
N ALA A 76 6.96 -7.42 -2.51
CA ALA A 76 6.00 -7.95 -3.48
C ALA A 76 6.58 -8.03 -4.91
N CYS A 77 7.53 -7.16 -5.27
CA CYS A 77 8.11 -7.11 -6.60
C CYS A 77 8.64 -8.47 -7.09
N GLY A 78 8.34 -8.80 -8.35
CA GLY A 78 8.74 -10.06 -8.98
C GLY A 78 7.82 -11.25 -8.70
N HIS A 79 6.81 -11.08 -7.85
CA HIS A 79 5.79 -12.09 -7.63
C HIS A 79 4.59 -11.94 -8.59
N VAL A 80 4.02 -13.06 -9.04
CA VAL A 80 2.81 -13.06 -9.89
C VAL A 80 1.58 -12.50 -9.18
N ASP A 81 1.54 -12.65 -7.85
CA ASP A 81 0.53 -12.11 -6.93
C ASP A 81 0.94 -10.76 -6.33
N TYR A 82 1.73 -9.97 -7.07
CA TYR A 82 2.28 -8.67 -6.67
C TYR A 82 1.26 -7.78 -5.93
N ALA A 83 0.11 -7.52 -6.55
CA ALA A 83 -0.93 -6.63 -5.99
C ALA A 83 -1.41 -7.10 -4.61
N GLN A 84 -1.63 -8.42 -4.47
CA GLN A 84 -2.06 -9.01 -3.21
C GLN A 84 -0.97 -8.90 -2.14
N LYS A 85 0.29 -9.21 -2.49
CA LYS A 85 1.41 -9.11 -1.53
C LYS A 85 1.69 -7.69 -1.10
N PHE A 86 1.59 -6.72 -2.01
CA PHE A 86 1.79 -5.32 -1.64
C PHE A 86 0.69 -4.86 -0.68
N ALA A 87 -0.58 -5.20 -0.94
CA ALA A 87 -1.68 -4.91 -0.03
C ALA A 87 -1.53 -5.58 1.35
N LEU A 88 -1.01 -6.81 1.40
CA LEU A 88 -0.69 -7.50 2.66
C LEU A 88 0.37 -6.74 3.47
N GLY A 89 1.49 -6.38 2.83
CA GLY A 89 2.54 -5.60 3.49
C GLY A 89 2.05 -4.22 3.95
N ALA A 90 1.21 -3.56 3.16
CA ALA A 90 0.58 -2.30 3.53
C ALA A 90 -0.39 -2.45 4.72
N ALA A 91 -1.18 -3.52 4.78
CA ALA A 91 -2.05 -3.81 5.92
C ALA A 91 -1.23 -4.06 7.20
N ASP A 92 -0.11 -4.76 7.09
CA ASP A 92 0.82 -4.94 8.21
C ASP A 92 1.39 -3.60 8.70
N LEU A 93 1.72 -2.67 7.79
CA LEU A 93 2.12 -1.31 8.15
C LEU A 93 1.01 -0.53 8.87
N VAL A 94 -0.27 -0.72 8.52
CA VAL A 94 -1.38 -0.07 9.24
C VAL A 94 -1.42 -0.49 10.71
N HIS A 95 -1.23 -1.78 10.97
CA HIS A 95 -1.35 -2.35 12.32
C HIS A 95 -0.04 -2.40 13.11
N ALA A 96 1.10 -2.22 12.45
CA ALA A 96 2.41 -2.08 13.08
C ALA A 96 2.39 -1.02 14.19
N PRO A 97 3.09 -1.24 15.32
CA PRO A 97 3.04 -0.40 16.52
C PRO A 97 3.06 1.11 16.21
#